data_AF-A0A933ZYW0-F1
#
_entry.id   AF-A0A933ZYW0-F1
#
_cell.length_a   1.000
_cell.length_b   1.000
_cell.length_c   1.000
_cell.angle_alpha   90.00
_cell.angle_beta   90.00
_cell.angle_gamma   90.00
#
_symmetry.space_group_name_H-M   'P 1'
#
loop_
_entity.id
_entity.type
_entity.pdbx_description
1 polymer ?
#
loop_
_entity_poly.entity_id
_entity_poly.type
_entity_poly.pdbx_seq_one_letter_code
_entity_poly.pdbx_strand_id
1 'polypeptide(L)'
;MADRFISYTRNLMSLMGAVLVTASAVLFLAFFGLELLGFEGGPYLGIISFLVLPALFVFGLLLIPVGAWRARRRARRKQSGVPSLPVFDLNQPRIRRGVLAFAGLTALNLVILSLAAYKGVEVMDSVSFCGKACHTVMEPEYTAYQRSPHSRVRCTECHIGPGAPWFVKSKLSGAWQLVA
;
A
#
# COMPACT_ATOMS: atom_id res chain seq x y z
N MET A 1 28.95 4.48 18.98
CA MET A 1 27.99 3.43 18.52
C MET A 1 26.79 4.01 17.77
N ALA A 2 26.30 5.21 18.14
CA ALA A 2 25.27 5.96 17.41
C ALA A 2 25.64 6.26 15.94
N ASP A 3 26.90 6.60 15.65
CA ASP A 3 27.35 6.95 14.29
C ASP A 3 27.25 5.79 13.29
N ARG A 4 27.39 4.54 13.77
CA ARG A 4 27.29 3.37 12.89
C ARG A 4 25.84 3.00 12.58
N PHE A 5 24.91 3.22 13.50
CA PHE A 5 23.48 3.00 13.23
C PHE A 5 22.97 4.00 12.18
N ILE A 6 23.42 5.26 12.26
CA ILE A 6 23.18 6.31 11.25
C ILE A 6 23.87 5.97 9.92
N SER A 7 25.08 5.38 9.94
CA SER A 7 25.77 4.93 8.72
C SER A 7 25.06 3.75 8.03
N TYR A 8 24.49 2.80 8.78
CA TYR A 8 23.73 1.67 8.22
C TYR A 8 22.36 2.08 7.64
N THR A 9 21.72 3.12 8.21
CA THR A 9 20.48 3.69 7.66
C THR A 9 20.74 4.69 6.52
N ARG A 10 21.95 5.26 6.40
CA ARG A 10 22.41 6.08 5.26
C ARG A 10 22.91 5.25 4.07
N ASN A 11 22.23 4.15 3.74
CA ASN A 11 22.42 3.51 2.43
C ASN A 11 21.46 4.16 1.43
N LEU A 12 21.91 4.45 0.20
CA LEU A 12 21.10 5.07 -0.85
C LEU A 12 19.76 4.34 -1.04
N MET A 13 19.78 3.01 -0.95
CA MET A 13 18.58 2.16 -1.08
C MET A 13 17.56 2.37 0.06
N SER A 14 18.03 2.52 1.31
CA SER A 14 17.15 2.78 2.46
C SER A 14 16.65 4.22 2.46
N LEU A 15 17.46 5.18 1.97
CA LEU A 15 17.04 6.57 1.77
C LEU A 15 15.96 6.69 0.69
N MET A 16 16.16 6.04 -0.46
CA MET A 16 15.16 5.96 -1.53
C MET A 16 13.86 5.33 -1.02
N GLY A 17 13.95 4.25 -0.24
CA GLY A 17 12.79 3.63 0.41
C GLY A 17 12.06 4.61 1.34
N ALA A 18 12.78 5.35 2.18
CA ALA A 18 12.20 6.35 3.07
C ALA A 18 11.52 7.49 2.32
N VAL A 19 12.15 8.03 1.27
CA VAL A 19 11.57 9.08 0.42
C VAL A 19 10.32 8.58 -0.30
N LEU A 20 10.35 7.33 -0.81
CA LEU A 20 9.21 6.75 -1.49
C LEU A 20 8.03 6.55 -0.53
N VAL A 21 8.27 6.04 0.69
CA VAL A 21 7.24 5.87 1.74
C VAL A 21 6.63 7.22 2.11
N THR A 22 7.44 8.24 2.38
CA THR A 22 6.91 9.55 2.78
C THR A 22 6.15 10.23 1.65
N ALA A 23 6.68 10.23 0.42
CA ALA A 23 6.00 10.83 -0.72
C ALA A 23 4.67 10.12 -1.03
N SER A 24 4.66 8.79 -1.08
CA SER A 24 3.43 8.01 -1.32
C SER A 24 2.40 8.18 -0.20
N ALA A 25 2.82 8.22 1.07
CA ALA A 25 1.92 8.46 2.20
C ALA A 25 1.28 9.85 2.16
N VAL A 26 2.07 10.89 1.89
CA VAL A 26 1.56 12.27 1.81
C VAL A 26 0.57 12.40 0.67
N LEU A 27 0.89 11.88 -0.52
CA LEU A 27 -0.02 11.91 -1.66
C LEU A 27 -1.30 11.11 -1.39
N PHE A 28 -1.18 9.93 -0.78
CA PHE A 28 -2.33 9.10 -0.42
C PHE A 28 -3.27 9.85 0.54
N LEU A 29 -2.73 10.42 1.62
CA LEU A 29 -3.51 11.17 2.60
C LEU A 29 -4.13 12.42 2.00
N ALA A 30 -3.43 13.11 1.09
CA ALA A 30 -3.96 14.27 0.40
C ALA A 30 -5.14 13.90 -0.51
N PHE A 31 -5.02 12.87 -1.35
CA PHE A 31 -6.11 12.43 -2.21
C PHE A 31 -7.29 11.87 -1.42
N PHE A 32 -7.01 11.08 -0.38
CA PHE A 32 -8.05 10.61 0.54
C PHE A 32 -8.78 11.78 1.21
N GLY A 33 -8.05 12.81 1.64
CA GLY A 33 -8.63 14.03 2.21
C GLY A 33 -9.49 14.82 1.21
N LEU A 34 -9.05 14.93 -0.05
CA LEU A 34 -9.86 15.57 -1.10
C LEU A 34 -11.16 14.80 -1.36
N GLU A 35 -11.12 13.46 -1.38
CA GLU A 35 -12.33 12.67 -1.57
C GLU A 35 -13.30 12.83 -0.40
N LEU A 36 -12.81 12.94 0.85
CA LEU A 36 -13.66 13.25 2.01
C LEU A 36 -14.34 14.63 1.91
N LEU A 37 -13.75 15.57 1.18
CA LEU A 37 -14.34 16.89 0.91
C LEU A 37 -15.35 16.88 -0.25
N GLY A 38 -15.62 15.72 -0.85
CA GLY A 38 -16.59 15.56 -1.93
C GLY A 38 -16.00 15.71 -3.33
N PHE A 39 -14.68 15.73 -3.48
CA PHE A 39 -14.04 15.70 -4.81
C PHE A 39 -14.08 14.29 -5.37
N GLU A 40 -15.15 13.96 -6.10
CA GLU A 40 -15.26 12.69 -6.81
C GLU A 40 -14.38 12.70 -8.07
N GLY A 41 -13.35 11.86 -8.07
CA GLY A 41 -12.49 11.63 -9.21
C GLY A 41 -13.06 10.63 -10.22
N GLY A 42 -12.45 10.57 -11.41
CA GLY A 42 -12.74 9.50 -12.37
C GLY A 42 -12.21 8.12 -11.92
N PRO A 43 -12.56 7.04 -12.62
CA PRO A 43 -12.11 5.67 -12.31
C PRO A 43 -10.59 5.55 -12.15
N TYR A 44 -9.83 6.31 -12.95
CA TYR A 44 -8.37 6.35 -12.89
C TYR A 44 -7.82 6.98 -11.62
N LEU A 45 -8.49 8.00 -11.06
CA LEU A 45 -8.08 8.58 -9.78
C LEU A 45 -8.22 7.57 -8.66
N GLY A 46 -9.29 6.77 -8.66
CA GLY A 46 -9.44 5.67 -7.71
C GLY A 46 -8.32 4.63 -7.82
N ILE A 47 -7.96 4.22 -9.03
CA ILE A 47 -6.84 3.29 -9.27
C ILE A 47 -5.51 3.87 -8.78
N ILE A 48 -5.20 5.12 -9.13
CA ILE A 48 -3.94 5.76 -8.74
C ILE A 48 -3.87 5.89 -7.21
N SER A 49 -4.93 6.42 -6.61
CA SER A 49 -4.96 6.75 -5.18
C SER A 49 -5.00 5.52 -4.29
N PHE A 50 -5.77 4.49 -4.64
CA PHE A 50 -6.03 3.35 -3.75
C PHE A 50 -5.36 2.05 -4.16
N LEU A 51 -4.73 1.99 -5.33
CA LEU A 51 -3.94 0.82 -5.77
C LEU A 51 -2.47 1.16 -5.96
N VAL A 52 -2.18 2.17 -6.79
CA VAL A 52 -0.79 2.51 -7.16
C VAL A 52 -0.01 3.13 -6.00
N LEU A 53 -0.55 4.17 -5.36
CA LEU A 53 0.14 4.82 -4.23
C LEU A 53 0.38 3.86 -3.05
N PRO A 54 -0.58 3.04 -2.61
CA PRO A 54 -0.35 2.04 -1.57
C PRO A 54 0.67 0.97 -1.99
N ALA A 55 0.69 0.55 -3.25
CA ALA A 55 1.70 -0.39 -3.76
C ALA A 55 3.12 0.22 -3.68
N LEU A 56 3.29 1.49 -4.07
CA LEU A 56 4.56 2.21 -3.93
C LEU A 56 4.96 2.39 -2.47
N PHE A 57 4.00 2.66 -1.58
CA PHE A 57 4.23 2.75 -0.14
C PHE A 57 4.77 1.43 0.44
N VAL A 58 4.13 0.31 0.13
CA VAL A 58 4.58 -1.03 0.54
C VAL A 58 5.95 -1.36 -0.05
N PHE A 59 6.16 -1.05 -1.33
CA PHE A 59 7.45 -1.26 -1.98
C PHE A 59 8.56 -0.45 -1.28
N GLY A 60 8.33 0.82 -0.98
CA GLY A 60 9.24 1.66 -0.21
C GLY A 60 9.53 1.09 1.18
N LEU A 61 8.50 0.59 1.87
CA LEU A 61 8.64 -0.03 3.19
C LEU A 61 9.52 -1.29 3.14
N LEU A 62 9.46 -2.07 2.05
CA LEU A 62 10.32 -3.23 1.82
C LEU A 62 11.76 -2.84 1.45
N LEU A 63 11.96 -1.73 0.74
CA LEU A 63 13.30 -1.24 0.38
C LEU A 63 14.13 -0.85 1.61
N ILE A 64 13.50 -0.33 2.67
CA ILE A 64 14.19 0.09 3.90
C ILE A 64 14.96 -1.08 4.57
N PRO A 65 14.32 -2.20 4.97
CA PRO A 65 15.00 -3.34 5.58
C PRO A 65 15.93 -4.06 4.60
N VAL A 66 15.59 -4.15 3.31
CA VAL A 66 16.47 -4.74 2.28
C VAL A 66 17.75 -3.92 2.13
N GLY A 67 17.65 -2.59 2.10
CA GLY A 67 18.78 -1.68 2.04
C GLY A 67 19.68 -1.79 3.27
N ALA A 68 19.08 -1.89 4.46
CA ALA A 68 19.80 -2.08 5.72
C ALA A 68 20.49 -3.45 5.79
N TRP A 69 19.82 -4.52 5.35
CA TRP A 69 20.37 -5.87 5.31
C TRP A 69 21.55 -5.98 4.34
N ARG A 70 21.44 -5.39 3.14
CA ARG A 70 22.53 -5.33 2.15
C ARG A 70 23.73 -4.53 2.68
N ALA A 71 23.49 -3.39 3.32
CA ALA A 71 24.55 -2.58 3.93
C ALA A 71 25.28 -3.38 5.03
N ARG A 72 24.54 -4.08 5.90
CA ARG A 72 25.09 -4.98 6.92
C ARG A 72 25.89 -6.13 6.35
N ARG A 73 25.40 -6.81 5.30
CA ARG A 73 26.16 -7.87 4.61
C ARG A 73 27.46 -7.36 4.02
N ARG A 74 27.45 -6.17 3.38
CA ARG A 74 28.65 -5.56 2.78
C ARG A 74 29.68 -5.19 3.85
N ALA A 75 29.24 -4.63 4.98
CA ALA A 75 30.14 -4.29 6.09
C ALA A 75 30.75 -5.53 6.75
N ARG A 76 29.97 -6.61 6.93
CA ARG A 76 30.48 -7.91 7.43
C ARG A 76 31.53 -8.54 6.52
N ARG A 77 31.43 -8.35 5.20
CA ARG A 77 32.44 -8.83 4.24
C ARG A 77 33.73 -8.00 4.23
N LYS A 78 33.67 -6.72 4.64
CA LYS A 78 34.82 -5.80 4.64
C LYS A 78 35.55 -5.72 5.99
N GLN A 79 34.95 -6.17 7.09
CA GLN A 79 35.54 -6.12 8.43
C GLN A 79 35.28 -7.43 9.20
N SER A 80 36.36 -8.19 9.41
CA SER A 80 36.44 -9.28 10.39
C SER A 80 36.32 -8.68 11.80
N GLY A 81 35.10 -8.55 12.34
CA GLY A 81 34.88 -7.95 13.66
C GLY A 81 33.61 -7.13 13.84
N VAL A 82 32.61 -7.27 12.95
CA VAL A 82 31.31 -6.63 13.18
C VAL A 82 30.67 -7.23 14.44
N PRO A 83 30.28 -6.41 15.44
CA PRO A 83 29.68 -6.90 16.68
C PRO A 83 28.48 -7.82 16.44
N SER A 84 28.25 -8.71 17.41
CA SER A 84 27.04 -9.53 17.52
C SER A 84 25.77 -8.65 17.43
N LEU A 85 24.64 -9.29 17.14
CA LEU A 85 23.32 -8.65 17.01
C LEU A 85 23.10 -7.57 18.09
N PRO A 86 22.41 -6.46 17.76
CA PRO A 86 22.13 -5.42 18.75
C PRO A 86 21.43 -6.05 19.96
N VAL A 87 21.95 -5.80 21.15
CA VAL A 87 21.36 -6.25 22.41
C VAL A 87 20.15 -5.36 22.70
N PHE A 88 18.96 -5.96 22.77
CA PHE A 88 17.72 -5.25 23.09
C PHE A 88 17.54 -5.19 24.62
N ASP A 89 18.10 -4.16 25.24
CA ASP A 89 17.92 -3.89 26.66
C ASP A 89 16.87 -2.80 26.89
N LEU A 90 15.67 -3.19 27.30
CA LEU A 90 14.53 -2.29 27.51
C LEU A 90 14.67 -1.39 28.75
N ASN A 91 15.62 -1.68 29.64
CA ASN A 91 15.90 -0.82 30.79
C ASN A 91 16.63 0.47 30.38
N GLN A 92 17.24 0.49 29.19
CA GLN A 92 17.89 1.68 28.67
C GLN A 92 16.86 2.65 28.06
N PRO A 93 16.81 3.93 28.52
CA PRO A 93 15.82 4.90 28.04
C PRO A 93 15.96 5.25 26.56
N ARG A 94 17.12 4.98 25.94
CA ARG A 94 17.34 5.14 24.50
C ARG A 94 16.66 4.04 23.69
N ILE A 95 16.82 2.77 24.11
CA ILE A 95 16.22 1.61 23.43
C ILE A 95 14.71 1.65 23.62
N ARG A 96 14.22 1.96 24.83
CA ARG A 96 12.79 2.12 25.11
C ARG A 96 12.12 3.15 24.19
N ARG A 97 12.72 4.35 24.04
CA ARG A 97 12.20 5.38 23.12
C ARG A 97 12.22 4.93 21.66
N GLY A 98 13.27 4.21 21.23
CA GLY A 98 13.35 3.65 19.88
C GLY A 98 12.27 2.60 19.61
N VAL A 99 12.03 1.70 20.55
CA VAL A 99 10.97 0.67 20.48
C VAL A 99 9.58 1.32 20.44
N LEU A 100 9.32 2.31 21.31
CA LEU A 100 8.05 3.04 21.30
C LEU A 100 7.83 3.80 20.00
N ALA A 101 8.86 4.47 19.47
CA ALA A 101 8.77 5.15 18.17
C ALA A 101 8.53 4.16 17.03
N PHE A 102 9.22 3.02 17.01
CA PHE A 102 9.01 1.96 16.02
C PHE A 102 7.59 1.41 16.09
N ALA A 103 7.08 1.12 17.30
CA ALA A 103 5.72 0.65 17.50
C ALA A 103 4.69 1.68 17.04
N GLY A 104 4.87 2.96 17.38
CA GLY A 104 3.99 4.05 16.95
C GLY A 104 3.97 4.24 15.43
N LEU A 105 5.14 4.24 14.78
CA LEU A 105 5.24 4.31 13.32
C LEU A 105 4.63 3.07 12.64
N THR A 106 4.80 1.89 13.22
CA THR A 106 4.19 0.66 12.71
C THR A 106 2.66 0.74 12.80
N ALA A 107 2.13 1.19 13.94
CA ALA A 107 0.69 1.39 14.11
C ALA A 107 0.14 2.40 13.09
N LEU A 108 0.83 3.52 12.87
CA LEU A 108 0.45 4.50 11.85
C LEU A 108 0.41 3.89 10.44
N ASN A 109 1.45 3.13 10.07
CA ASN A 109 1.50 2.45 8.77
C ASN A 109 0.34 1.46 8.60
N LEU A 110 -0.01 0.72 9.65
CA LEU A 110 -1.16 -0.20 9.63
C LEU A 110 -2.48 0.54 9.40
N VAL A 111 -2.68 1.70 10.03
CA VAL A 111 -3.87 2.54 9.80
C VAL A 111 -3.93 3.00 8.35
N ILE A 112 -2.84 3.53 7.80
CA ILE A 112 -2.78 3.99 6.41
C ILE A 112 -3.09 2.85 5.44
N LEU A 113 -2.47 1.68 5.64
CA LEU A 113 -2.68 0.51 4.77
C LEU A 113 -4.10 -0.04 4.89
N SER A 114 -4.68 -0.04 6.08
CA SER A 114 -6.05 -0.52 6.29
C SER A 114 -7.06 0.38 5.57
N LEU A 115 -6.85 1.70 5.66
CA LEU A 115 -7.68 2.68 4.98
C LEU A 115 -7.56 2.58 3.46
N ALA A 116 -6.32 2.46 2.97
CA ALA A 116 -6.03 2.25 1.56
C ALA A 116 -6.70 0.99 1.02
N ALA A 117 -6.59 -0.13 1.75
CA ALA A 117 -7.19 -1.40 1.37
C ALA A 117 -8.73 -1.31 1.34
N TYR A 118 -9.33 -0.74 2.38
CA TYR A 118 -10.79 -0.56 2.46
C TYR A 118 -11.31 0.27 1.29
N LYS A 119 -10.73 1.45 1.05
CA LYS A 119 -11.14 2.33 -0.06
C LYS A 119 -10.83 1.72 -1.43
N GLY A 120 -9.71 1.01 -1.56
CA GLY A 120 -9.37 0.30 -2.80
C GLY A 120 -10.43 -0.74 -3.15
N VAL A 121 -10.92 -1.51 -2.18
CA VAL A 121 -12.02 -2.45 -2.37
C VAL A 121 -13.31 -1.72 -2.76
N GLU A 122 -13.67 -0.66 -2.05
CA GLU A 122 -14.88 0.11 -2.34
C GLU A 122 -14.87 0.68 -3.76
N VAL A 123 -13.73 1.19 -4.22
CA VAL A 123 -13.55 1.66 -5.60
C VAL A 123 -13.66 0.51 -6.59
N MET A 124 -12.99 -0.62 -6.35
CA MET A 124 -13.05 -1.79 -7.22
C MET A 124 -14.42 -2.47 -7.29
N ASP A 125 -15.29 -2.21 -6.32
CA ASP A 125 -16.68 -2.70 -6.28
C ASP A 125 -17.69 -1.70 -6.84
N SER A 126 -17.24 -0.51 -7.24
CA SER A 126 -18.10 0.54 -7.78
C SER A 126 -18.47 0.26 -9.24
N VAL A 127 -19.66 0.73 -9.63
CA VAL A 127 -20.15 0.67 -11.02
C VAL A 127 -19.23 1.45 -11.97
N SER A 128 -18.65 2.56 -11.51
CA SER A 128 -17.73 3.37 -12.32
C SER A 128 -16.45 2.59 -12.64
N PHE A 129 -15.91 1.84 -11.69
CA PHE A 129 -14.76 0.98 -11.93
C PHE A 129 -15.12 -0.16 -12.90
N CYS A 130 -16.17 -0.93 -12.61
CA CYS A 130 -16.58 -2.06 -13.44
C CYS A 130 -16.91 -1.65 -14.88
N GLY A 131 -17.60 -0.52 -15.08
CA GLY A 131 -18.07 -0.10 -16.40
C GLY A 131 -17.08 0.75 -17.20
N LYS A 132 -16.22 1.54 -16.52
CA LYS A 132 -15.40 2.56 -17.18
C LYS A 132 -13.89 2.34 -17.08
N ALA A 133 -13.39 1.49 -16.17
CA ALA A 133 -11.95 1.25 -16.06
C ALA A 133 -11.43 0.46 -17.27
N CYS A 134 -12.11 -0.63 -17.62
CA CYS A 134 -11.84 -1.44 -18.80
C CYS A 134 -12.85 -1.12 -19.90
N HIS A 135 -12.94 0.16 -20.28
CA HIS A 135 -14.02 0.66 -21.15
C HIS A 135 -14.20 -0.17 -22.42
N THR A 136 -13.13 -0.65 -23.07
CA THR A 136 -13.28 -1.37 -24.36
C THR A 136 -14.04 -2.67 -24.23
N VAL A 137 -13.80 -3.42 -23.15
CA VAL A 137 -14.42 -4.73 -22.90
C VAL A 137 -15.76 -4.56 -22.18
N MET A 138 -15.85 -3.56 -21.31
CA MET A 138 -17.01 -3.35 -20.43
C MET A 138 -18.06 -2.38 -20.99
N GLU A 139 -17.79 -1.64 -22.08
CA GLU A 139 -18.76 -0.72 -22.71
C GLU A 139 -20.14 -1.37 -22.99
N PRO A 140 -20.24 -2.56 -23.62
CA PRO A 140 -21.55 -3.16 -23.90
C PRO A 140 -22.32 -3.49 -22.62
N GLU A 141 -21.64 -4.05 -21.62
CA GLU A 141 -22.24 -4.38 -20.31
C GLU A 141 -22.64 -3.12 -19.54
N TYR A 142 -21.80 -2.08 -19.57
CA TYR A 142 -22.09 -0.82 -18.91
C TYR A 142 -23.26 -0.08 -19.57
N THR A 143 -23.38 -0.15 -20.90
CA THR A 143 -24.52 0.40 -21.63
C THR A 143 -25.81 -0.36 -21.32
N ALA A 144 -25.76 -1.69 -21.27
CA ALA A 144 -26.91 -2.52 -20.89
C ALA A 144 -27.34 -2.25 -19.44
N TYR A 145 -26.38 -2.18 -18.51
CA TYR A 145 -26.62 -1.84 -17.11
C TYR A 145 -27.39 -0.52 -16.97
N GLN A 146 -26.94 0.54 -17.65
CA GLN A 146 -27.58 1.87 -17.60
C GLN A 146 -29.03 1.86 -18.11
N ARG A 147 -29.35 1.00 -19.08
CA ARG A 147 -30.69 0.88 -19.66
C ARG A 147 -31.57 -0.15 -18.93
N SER A 148 -31.05 -0.78 -17.87
CA SER A 148 -31.76 -1.81 -17.12
C SER A 148 -32.48 -1.23 -15.88
N PRO A 149 -33.49 -1.95 -15.36
CA PRO A 149 -34.07 -1.67 -14.03
C PRO A 149 -33.06 -1.75 -12.89
N HIS A 150 -31.89 -2.38 -13.12
CA HIS A 150 -30.82 -2.58 -12.13
C HIS A 150 -29.74 -1.48 -12.17
N SER A 151 -29.95 -0.37 -12.90
CA SER A 151 -29.01 0.75 -13.00
C SER A 151 -28.69 1.47 -11.68
N ARG A 152 -29.30 1.05 -10.57
CA ARG A 152 -29.16 1.61 -9.21
C ARG A 152 -28.52 0.64 -8.20
N VAL A 153 -28.18 -0.58 -8.60
CA VAL A 153 -27.51 -1.57 -7.74
C VAL A 153 -26.08 -1.79 -8.21
N ARG A 154 -25.14 -2.08 -7.31
CA ARG A 154 -23.74 -2.29 -7.73
C ARG A 154 -23.63 -3.57 -8.55
N CYS A 155 -22.73 -3.59 -9.53
CA CYS A 155 -22.43 -4.80 -10.31
C CYS A 155 -22.09 -5.98 -9.40
N THR A 156 -21.36 -5.72 -8.31
CA THR A 156 -20.90 -6.73 -7.36
C THR A 156 -21.99 -7.33 -6.49
N GLU A 157 -23.15 -6.68 -6.35
CA GLU A 157 -24.30 -7.24 -5.62
C GLU A 157 -24.90 -8.47 -6.33
N CYS A 158 -24.72 -8.57 -7.65
CA CYS A 158 -25.16 -9.72 -8.45
C CYS A 158 -24.00 -10.60 -8.94
N HIS A 159 -22.85 -10.01 -9.27
CA HIS A 159 -21.73 -10.72 -9.91
C HIS A 159 -20.65 -11.23 -8.95
N ILE A 160 -20.68 -10.86 -7.67
CA ILE A 160 -19.80 -11.43 -6.64
C ILE A 160 -20.66 -12.22 -5.65
N GLY A 161 -20.38 -13.53 -5.53
CA GLY A 161 -21.10 -14.39 -4.59
C GLY A 161 -20.93 -13.93 -3.13
N PRO A 162 -21.86 -14.31 -2.24
CA PRO A 162 -21.82 -13.87 -0.86
C PRO A 162 -20.64 -14.48 -0.09
N GLY A 163 -20.12 -13.70 0.87
CA GLY A 163 -19.08 -14.14 1.80
C GLY A 163 -17.65 -13.98 1.29
N ALA A 164 -16.71 -14.09 2.24
CA ALA A 164 -15.28 -13.85 1.99
C ALA A 164 -14.65 -14.74 0.90
N PRO A 165 -14.99 -16.03 0.75
CA PRO A 165 -14.36 -16.87 -0.29
C PRO A 165 -14.64 -16.37 -1.71
N TRP A 166 -15.89 -15.98 -2.00
CA TRP A 166 -16.28 -15.46 -3.31
C TRP A 166 -15.71 -14.07 -3.58
N PHE A 167 -15.65 -13.22 -2.55
CA PHE A 167 -14.97 -11.94 -2.60
C PHE A 167 -13.49 -12.09 -2.99
N VAL A 168 -12.74 -12.99 -2.33
CA VAL A 168 -11.32 -13.20 -2.65
C VAL A 168 -11.16 -13.79 -4.05
N LYS A 169 -12.00 -14.77 -4.41
CA LYS A 169 -11.95 -15.43 -5.73
C LYS A 169 -12.14 -14.43 -6.87
N SER A 170 -13.12 -13.53 -6.77
CA SER A 170 -13.41 -12.56 -7.84
C SER A 170 -12.26 -11.56 -8.06
N LYS A 171 -11.61 -11.11 -6.97
CA LYS A 171 -10.46 -10.20 -7.06
C LYS A 171 -9.22 -10.89 -7.63
N LEU A 172 -8.96 -12.15 -7.25
CA LEU A 172 -7.85 -12.91 -7.81
C LEU A 172 -8.06 -13.24 -9.30
N SER A 173 -9.28 -13.57 -9.72
CA SER A 173 -9.58 -13.78 -11.14
C SER A 173 -9.43 -12.50 -11.96
N GLY A 174 -9.89 -11.36 -11.42
CA GLY A 174 -9.72 -10.06 -12.07
C GLY A 174 -8.25 -9.65 -12.19
N ALA A 175 -7.44 -9.91 -11.16
CA ALA A 175 -6.01 -9.64 -11.22
C ALA A 175 -5.30 -10.45 -12.32
N TRP A 176 -5.73 -11.69 -12.57
CA TRP A 176 -5.19 -12.52 -13.65
C TRP A 176 -5.52 -11.99 -15.05
N GLN A 177 -6.69 -11.40 -15.24
CA GLN A 177 -7.09 -10.80 -16.52
C GLN A 177 -6.23 -9.60 -16.94
N LEU A 178 -5.43 -9.03 -16.03
CA LEU A 178 -4.49 -7.96 -16.34
C LEU A 178 -3.16 -8.46 -16.92
N VAL A 179 -2.84 -9.74 -16.74
CA VAL A 179 -1.52 -10.32 -17.05
C VAL A 179 -1.59 -11.44 -18.09
N ALA A 180 -2.75 -12.10 -18.21
CA ALA A 180 -3.02 -13.15 -19.19
C ALA A 180 -3.63 -12.57 -20.48
#